data_AF-A0A6C0IC00-F1
#
_entry.id   AF-A0A6C0IC00-F1
#
_cell.length_a   1.000
_cell.length_b   1.000
_cell.length_c   1.000
_cell.angle_alpha   90.00
_cell.angle_beta   90.00
_cell.angle_gamma   90.00
#
_symmetry.space_group_name_H-M   'P 1'
#
loop_
_entity.id
_entity.type
_entity.pdbx_description
1 polymer ?
#
loop_
_entity_poly.entity_id
_entity_poly.type
_entity_poly.pdbx_seq_one_letter_code
_entity_poly.pdbx_strand_id
1 'polypeptide(L)'
;MTDITTLVLAGPDPQTRRKKIPCKQELLVLSLQKFYTNCANIDDIIQTLQGEGTMSLRLIDWFVTNYSKKNNIGYVWSNQEFLVYINYKSQLKAYSKKMFDPFCRRERILFQIGDKPAFLTTVGKLNFFRWAIEKGVLDYIRLNQETVEKEMNICLKEERKLRNTASTTSTSSTGSSTQRKRLVKDSTPAAKQMHKNDMEILLTFD
;
A
#
# COMPACT_ATOMS: atom_id res chain seq x y z
N MET A 1 -59.67 13.49 -48.31
CA MET A 1 -58.87 14.65 -47.88
C MET A 1 -58.56 14.42 -46.41
N THR A 2 -57.42 13.79 -46.08
CA THR A 2 -56.13 14.46 -45.71
C THR A 2 -56.34 15.25 -44.41
N ASP A 3 -55.71 14.99 -43.26
CA ASP A 3 -54.30 14.72 -42.98
C ASP A 3 -54.12 14.15 -41.54
N ILE A 4 -53.28 13.13 -41.36
CA ILE A 4 -51.87 13.16 -40.85
C ILE A 4 -51.73 13.47 -39.34
N THR A 5 -51.51 12.39 -38.60
CA THR A 5 -50.36 12.15 -37.70
C THR A 5 -49.87 13.31 -36.83
N THR A 6 -50.03 13.18 -35.51
CA THR A 6 -49.01 13.67 -34.56
C THR A 6 -48.91 12.69 -33.39
N LEU A 7 -48.17 11.61 -33.61
CA LEU A 7 -47.59 10.81 -32.54
C LEU A 7 -46.53 11.67 -31.85
N VAL A 8 -46.86 12.17 -30.65
CA VAL A 8 -45.89 12.78 -29.75
C VAL A 8 -44.97 11.67 -29.25
N LEU A 9 -43.85 11.48 -29.95
CA LEU A 9 -42.72 10.72 -29.45
C LEU A 9 -42.14 11.50 -28.27
N ALA A 10 -42.53 11.11 -27.06
CA ALA A 10 -41.86 11.52 -25.85
C ALA A 10 -40.38 11.10 -25.96
N GLY A 11 -39.51 12.05 -26.26
CA GLY A 11 -38.07 11.82 -26.26
C GLY A 11 -37.62 11.32 -24.89
N PRO A 12 -36.61 10.43 -24.82
CA PRO A 12 -36.12 9.94 -23.54
C PRO A 12 -35.64 11.12 -22.68
N ASP A 13 -36.08 11.12 -21.43
CA ASP A 13 -35.77 12.12 -20.39
C ASP A 13 -34.28 12.54 -20.42
N PRO A 14 -33.96 13.84 -20.56
CA PRO A 14 -32.58 14.32 -20.62
C PRO A 14 -31.73 13.98 -19.37
N GLN A 15 -32.35 13.58 -18.25
CA GLN A 15 -31.62 13.06 -17.08
C GLN A 15 -31.02 11.67 -17.30
N THR A 16 -31.47 10.92 -18.31
CA THR A 16 -30.91 9.60 -18.64
C THR A 16 -29.73 9.66 -19.62
N ARG A 17 -29.16 10.85 -19.91
CA ARG A 17 -27.89 10.94 -20.64
C ARG A 17 -26.81 10.17 -19.89
N ARG A 18 -26.50 8.99 -20.44
CA ARG A 18 -25.43 8.02 -20.17
C ARG A 18 -24.08 8.64 -19.80
N LYS A 19 -23.95 9.29 -18.63
CA LYS A 19 -22.65 9.41 -18.00
C LYS A 19 -22.37 8.04 -17.41
N LYS A 20 -21.47 7.28 -18.05
CA LYS A 20 -20.98 6.01 -17.52
C LYS A 20 -20.56 6.27 -16.07
N ILE A 21 -21.27 5.66 -15.11
CA ILE A 21 -20.92 5.80 -13.70
C ILE A 21 -19.55 5.13 -13.55
N PRO A 22 -18.48 5.90 -13.28
CA PRO A 22 -17.15 5.34 -13.29
C PRO A 22 -17.04 4.35 -12.14
N CYS A 23 -16.49 3.17 -12.43
CA CYS A 23 -16.33 2.16 -11.40
C CYS A 23 -15.26 2.61 -10.38
N LYS A 24 -15.26 2.01 -9.17
CA LYS A 24 -14.30 2.36 -8.10
C LYS A 24 -12.84 2.37 -8.57
N GLN A 25 -12.50 1.46 -9.49
CA GLN A 25 -11.17 1.35 -10.08
C GLN A 25 -10.86 2.47 -11.07
N GLU A 26 -11.81 2.84 -11.93
CA GLU A 26 -11.64 3.97 -12.88
C GLU A 26 -11.42 5.28 -12.13
N LEU A 27 -12.20 5.54 -11.06
CA LEU A 27 -12.01 6.72 -10.20
C LEU A 27 -10.62 6.75 -9.56
N LEU A 28 -10.11 5.59 -9.12
CA LEU A 28 -8.78 5.49 -8.55
C LEU A 28 -7.71 5.78 -9.60
N VAL A 29 -7.83 5.21 -10.81
CA VAL A 29 -6.88 5.46 -11.91
C VAL A 29 -6.86 6.94 -12.29
N LEU A 30 -8.01 7.59 -12.40
CA LEU A 30 -8.09 9.03 -12.65
C LEU A 30 -7.42 9.84 -11.54
N SER A 31 -7.63 9.45 -10.28
CA SER A 31 -6.96 10.09 -9.15
C SER A 31 -5.44 9.89 -9.17
N LEU A 32 -4.96 8.72 -9.56
CA LEU A 32 -3.53 8.43 -9.70
C LEU A 32 -2.93 9.24 -10.84
N GLN A 33 -3.61 9.35 -11.97
CA GLN A 33 -3.14 10.13 -13.12
C GLN A 33 -2.95 11.61 -12.71
N LYS A 34 -3.96 12.22 -12.06
CA LYS A 34 -3.84 13.59 -11.53
C LYS A 34 -2.68 13.75 -10.55
N PHE A 35 -2.49 12.77 -9.66
CA PHE A 35 -1.39 12.80 -8.69
C PHE A 35 -0.03 12.81 -9.38
N TYR A 36 0.21 11.85 -10.29
CA TYR A 36 1.50 11.71 -10.96
C TYR A 36 1.79 12.82 -11.97
N THR A 37 0.78 13.41 -12.60
CA THR A 37 0.98 14.58 -13.47
C THR A 37 1.46 15.81 -12.69
N ASN A 38 1.04 15.96 -11.43
CA ASN A 38 1.38 17.11 -10.60
C ASN A 38 2.60 16.86 -9.68
N CYS A 39 3.19 15.66 -9.70
CA CYS A 39 4.35 15.35 -8.89
C CYS A 39 5.61 16.00 -9.48
N ALA A 40 6.37 16.71 -8.64
CA ALA A 40 7.75 17.04 -8.94
C ALA A 40 8.59 15.75 -9.09
N ASN A 41 9.66 15.81 -9.90
CA ASN A 41 10.61 14.71 -10.13
C ASN A 41 9.95 13.44 -10.67
N ILE A 42 9.14 13.58 -11.73
CA ILE A 42 8.42 12.45 -12.31
C ILE A 42 9.35 11.35 -12.85
N ASP A 43 10.54 11.72 -13.31
CA ASP A 43 11.53 10.77 -13.82
C ASP A 43 12.03 9.81 -12.73
N ASP A 44 12.37 10.34 -11.55
CA ASP A 44 12.79 9.52 -10.40
C ASP A 44 11.68 8.56 -9.96
N ILE A 45 10.42 9.03 -10.01
CA ILE A 45 9.25 8.23 -9.68
C ILE A 45 9.07 7.12 -10.71
N ILE A 46 9.20 7.40 -12.01
CA ILE A 46 9.10 6.39 -13.08
C ILE A 46 10.21 5.35 -12.91
N GLN A 47 11.47 5.76 -12.66
CA GLN A 47 12.56 4.82 -12.39
C GLN A 47 12.26 3.93 -11.17
N THR A 48 11.74 4.52 -10.09
CA THR A 48 11.33 3.76 -8.89
C THR A 48 10.18 2.78 -9.22
N LEU A 49 9.21 3.20 -10.03
CA LEU A 49 8.10 2.37 -10.48
C LEU A 49 8.52 1.28 -11.47
N GLN A 50 9.60 1.45 -12.22
CA GLN A 50 10.15 0.42 -13.10
C GLN A 50 11.10 -0.53 -12.34
N GLY A 51 11.58 -0.11 -11.17
CA GLY A 51 12.51 -0.88 -10.34
C GLY A 51 13.97 -0.60 -10.66
N GLU A 52 14.24 0.48 -11.39
CA GLU A 52 15.58 0.99 -11.72
C GLU A 52 16.08 2.01 -10.68
N GLY A 53 15.22 2.39 -9.73
CA GLY A 53 15.58 3.28 -8.64
C GLY A 53 16.65 2.68 -7.71
N THR A 54 17.30 3.56 -6.94
CA THR A 54 18.36 3.20 -5.99
C THR A 54 17.93 2.20 -4.92
N MET A 55 16.63 2.12 -4.63
CA MET A 55 16.08 1.22 -3.62
C MET A 55 15.20 0.14 -4.24
N SER A 56 15.45 -1.10 -3.84
CA SER A 56 14.70 -2.24 -4.36
C SER A 56 13.26 -2.27 -3.82
N LEU A 57 12.33 -2.77 -4.63
CA LEU A 57 10.94 -3.01 -4.24
C LEU A 57 10.83 -3.89 -2.98
N ARG A 58 11.75 -4.85 -2.83
CA ARG A 58 11.79 -5.74 -1.66
C ARG A 58 12.21 -5.02 -0.40
N LEU A 59 13.15 -4.09 -0.48
CA LEU A 59 13.56 -3.28 0.66
C LEU A 59 12.39 -2.45 1.18
N ILE A 60 11.66 -1.80 0.26
CA ILE A 60 10.51 -0.97 0.61
C ILE A 60 9.39 -1.83 1.23
N ASP A 61 9.04 -2.96 0.60
CA ASP A 61 8.04 -3.88 1.15
C ASP A 61 8.46 -4.41 2.53
N TRP A 62 9.71 -4.83 2.70
CA TRP A 62 10.22 -5.33 3.97
C TRP A 62 10.23 -4.25 5.05
N PHE A 63 10.58 -3.01 4.69
CA PHE A 63 10.53 -1.87 5.60
C PHE A 63 9.12 -1.66 6.15
N VAL A 64 8.13 -1.56 5.26
CA VAL A 64 6.76 -1.25 5.63
C VAL A 64 6.08 -2.42 6.37
N THR A 65 6.44 -3.66 6.08
CA THR A 65 5.79 -4.84 6.67
C THR A 65 6.46 -5.35 7.94
N ASN A 66 7.79 -5.26 8.04
CA ASN A 66 8.59 -5.86 9.12
C ASN A 66 9.35 -4.82 9.92
N TYR A 67 10.22 -4.03 9.29
CA TYR A 67 11.09 -3.08 9.98
C TYR A 67 10.29 -2.06 10.80
N SER A 68 9.31 -1.42 10.17
CA SER A 68 8.46 -0.41 10.82
C SER A 68 7.66 -0.98 11.98
N LYS A 69 7.23 -2.25 11.89
CA LYS A 69 6.53 -2.94 12.96
C LYS A 69 7.43 -3.24 14.14
N LYS A 70 8.65 -3.71 13.88
CA LYS A 70 9.64 -4.12 14.88
C LYS A 70 10.15 -2.91 15.65
N ASN A 71 10.49 -1.84 14.93
CA ASN A 71 11.13 -0.64 15.49
C ASN A 71 10.14 0.49 15.81
N ASN A 72 8.82 0.24 15.71
CA ASN A 72 7.76 1.22 15.93
C ASN A 72 7.95 2.54 15.18
N ILE A 73 8.33 2.46 13.90
CA ILE A 73 8.72 3.65 13.14
C ILE A 73 7.51 4.58 12.98
N GLY A 74 7.67 5.78 13.51
CA GLY A 74 6.72 6.88 13.39
C GLY A 74 7.40 8.23 13.35
N TYR A 75 6.73 9.19 12.74
CA TYR A 75 7.16 10.58 12.65
C TYR A 75 5.94 11.49 12.56
N VAL A 76 6.13 12.79 12.80
CA VAL A 76 5.08 13.78 12.59
C VAL A 76 5.02 14.11 11.11
N TRP A 77 3.85 13.92 10.50
CA TRP A 77 3.59 14.26 9.11
C TRP A 77 2.35 15.16 9.02
N SER A 78 2.50 16.36 8.45
CA SER A 78 1.40 17.34 8.36
C SER A 78 0.71 17.60 9.72
N ASN A 79 1.51 17.83 10.77
CA ASN A 79 1.07 18.07 12.16
C ASN A 79 0.29 16.92 12.81
N GLN A 80 0.36 15.71 12.25
CA GLN A 80 -0.25 14.51 12.83
C GLN A 80 0.79 13.41 13.04
N GLU A 81 0.61 12.62 14.10
CA GLU A 81 1.44 11.43 14.33
C GLU A 81 1.16 10.37 13.25
N PHE A 82 2.21 9.96 12.57
CA PHE A 82 2.15 8.95 11.53
C PHE A 82 2.98 7.73 11.92
N LEU A 83 2.29 6.65 12.31
CA LEU A 83 2.89 5.34 12.49
C LEU A 83 2.83 4.56 11.17
N VAL A 84 4.00 4.30 10.58
CA VAL A 84 4.12 3.70 9.23
C VAL A 84 3.35 2.39 9.14
N TYR A 85 3.58 1.47 10.09
CA TYR A 85 2.98 0.14 10.08
C TYR A 85 1.45 0.17 10.23
N ILE A 86 0.94 1.03 11.13
CA ILE A 86 -0.49 1.15 11.40
C ILE A 86 -1.21 1.77 10.21
N ASN A 87 -0.64 2.83 9.63
CA ASN A 87 -1.22 3.47 8.46
C ASN A 87 -1.23 2.53 7.26
N TYR A 88 -0.12 1.82 6.99
CA TYR A 88 -0.04 0.80 5.95
C TYR A 88 -1.14 -0.27 6.09
N LYS A 89 -1.38 -0.76 7.31
CA LYS A 89 -2.44 -1.73 7.59
C LYS A 89 -3.83 -1.16 7.32
N SER A 90 -4.04 0.13 7.58
CA SER A 90 -5.28 0.84 7.24
C SER A 90 -5.48 0.91 5.71
N GLN A 91 -4.43 1.24 4.95
CA GLN A 91 -4.50 1.28 3.49
C GLN A 91 -4.86 -0.07 2.87
N LEU A 92 -4.26 -1.16 3.37
CA LEU A 92 -4.59 -2.52 2.94
C LEU A 92 -6.07 -2.89 3.18
N LYS A 93 -6.69 -2.37 4.25
CA LYS A 93 -8.11 -2.57 4.54
C LYS A 93 -8.99 -1.74 3.60
N ALA A 94 -8.64 -0.48 3.37
CA ALA A 94 -9.44 0.44 2.55
C ALA A 94 -9.43 0.07 1.05
N TYR A 95 -8.26 -0.31 0.53
CA TYR A 95 -8.04 -0.55 -0.90
C TYR A 95 -8.04 -2.04 -1.27
N SER A 96 -8.09 -2.95 -0.28
CA SER A 96 -7.79 -4.38 -0.43
C SER A 96 -6.34 -4.64 -0.85
N LYS A 97 -5.86 -5.87 -0.62
CA LYS A 97 -4.53 -6.32 -1.07
C LYS A 97 -4.35 -6.28 -2.59
N LYS A 98 -5.43 -6.17 -3.37
CA LYS A 98 -5.37 -6.12 -4.83
C LYS A 98 -5.01 -4.74 -5.35
N MET A 99 -5.48 -3.68 -4.68
CA MET A 99 -5.28 -2.29 -5.11
C MET A 99 -4.22 -1.56 -4.28
N PHE A 100 -3.43 -2.30 -3.49
CA PHE A 100 -2.34 -1.76 -2.67
C PHE A 100 -1.25 -2.83 -2.53
N ASP A 101 -0.48 -3.02 -3.60
CA ASP A 101 0.55 -4.06 -3.72
C ASP A 101 1.80 -3.44 -4.37
N PRO A 102 2.95 -3.37 -3.67
CA PRO A 102 4.20 -2.87 -4.27
C PRO A 102 4.67 -3.71 -5.46
N PHE A 103 4.26 -4.98 -5.54
CA PHE A 103 4.65 -5.88 -6.62
C PHE A 103 3.62 -5.89 -7.75
N CYS A 104 4.07 -5.81 -9.01
CA CYS A 104 3.22 -5.88 -10.22
C CYS A 104 2.59 -7.27 -10.47
N ARG A 105 1.92 -7.87 -9.48
CA ARG A 105 1.44 -9.27 -9.53
C ARG A 105 0.05 -9.42 -10.17
N ARG A 106 -0.69 -8.33 -10.33
CA ARG A 106 -2.10 -8.33 -10.76
C ARG A 106 -2.24 -7.91 -12.22
N GLU A 107 -3.48 -7.66 -12.63
CA GLU A 107 -3.83 -7.14 -13.95
C GLU A 107 -3.01 -5.87 -14.24
N ARG A 108 -2.27 -5.94 -15.35
CA ARG A 108 -1.39 -4.87 -15.79
C ARG A 108 -2.18 -3.93 -16.68
N ILE A 109 -1.97 -2.64 -16.46
CA ILE A 109 -2.49 -1.56 -17.27
C ILE A 109 -1.33 -0.85 -17.96
N LEU A 110 -1.58 -0.34 -19.16
CA LEU A 110 -0.69 0.60 -19.80
C LEU A 110 -0.95 1.98 -19.20
N PHE A 111 0.01 2.52 -18.46
CA PHE A 111 -0.11 3.78 -17.76
C PHE A 111 0.82 4.83 -18.38
N GLN A 112 0.29 6.03 -18.63
CA GLN A 112 1.03 7.15 -19.21
C GLN A 112 0.96 8.33 -18.26
N ILE A 113 2.08 9.03 -18.10
CA ILE A 113 2.19 10.20 -17.24
C ILE A 113 2.69 11.38 -18.08
N GLY A 114 1.79 12.34 -18.35
CA GLY A 114 2.10 13.47 -19.23
C GLY A 114 2.64 13.00 -20.58
N ASP A 115 3.77 13.58 -20.99
CA ASP A 115 4.42 13.31 -22.28
C ASP A 115 5.43 12.15 -22.23
N LYS A 116 5.57 11.47 -21.09
CA LYS A 116 6.48 10.31 -20.96
C LYS A 116 5.89 9.08 -21.66
N PRO A 117 6.74 8.17 -22.18
CA PRO A 117 6.26 6.94 -22.82
C PRO A 117 5.44 6.11 -21.84
N ALA A 118 4.36 5.52 -22.35
CA ALA A 118 3.51 4.66 -21.55
C ALA A 118 4.25 3.38 -21.14
N PHE A 119 4.02 2.91 -19.92
CA PHE A 119 4.67 1.71 -19.39
C PHE A 119 3.65 0.77 -18.73
N LEU A 120 4.00 -0.52 -18.70
CA LEU A 120 3.18 -1.55 -18.07
C LEU A 120 3.35 -1.53 -16.55
N THR A 121 2.25 -1.31 -15.84
CA THR A 121 2.23 -1.31 -14.36
C THR A 121 0.90 -1.85 -13.85
N THR A 122 0.67 -1.85 -12.55
CA THR A 122 -0.61 -2.24 -11.94
C THR A 122 -1.17 -1.09 -11.12
N VAL A 123 -2.50 -0.99 -11.02
CA VAL A 123 -3.16 0.03 -10.18
C VAL A 123 -2.70 -0.10 -8.72
N GLY A 124 -2.49 -1.33 -8.23
CA GLY A 124 -2.01 -1.57 -6.88
C GLY A 124 -0.61 -1.04 -6.61
N LYS A 125 0.29 -1.15 -7.59
CA LYS A 125 1.65 -0.60 -7.48
C LYS A 125 1.64 0.92 -7.47
N LEU A 126 0.92 1.53 -8.41
CA LEU A 126 0.75 2.98 -8.46
C LEU A 126 0.17 3.50 -7.14
N ASN A 127 -0.88 2.87 -6.62
CA ASN A 127 -1.49 3.33 -5.38
C ASN A 127 -0.57 3.17 -4.15
N PHE A 128 0.20 2.08 -4.08
CA PHE A 128 1.20 1.89 -3.03
C PHE A 128 2.26 2.99 -3.06
N PHE A 129 2.80 3.30 -4.24
CA PHE A 129 3.85 4.31 -4.40
C PHE A 129 3.33 5.73 -4.17
N ARG A 130 2.11 6.03 -4.62
CA ARG A 130 1.44 7.29 -4.28
C ARG A 130 1.43 7.50 -2.76
N TRP A 131 0.95 6.51 -2.00
CA TRP A 131 0.95 6.59 -0.53
C TRP A 131 2.35 6.75 0.05
N ALA A 132 3.32 5.99 -0.46
CA ALA A 132 4.70 6.05 0.04
C ALA A 132 5.37 7.41 -0.19
N ILE A 133 5.03 8.09 -1.30
CA ILE A 133 5.50 9.44 -1.62
C ILE A 133 4.73 10.47 -0.79
N GLU A 134 3.39 10.44 -0.80
CA GLU A 134 2.54 11.40 -0.08
C GLU A 134 2.79 11.43 1.43
N LYS A 135 3.31 10.34 1.99
CA LYS A 135 3.62 10.24 3.42
C LYS A 135 5.11 10.36 3.74
N GLY A 136 5.99 10.57 2.75
CA GLY A 136 7.44 10.67 3.00
C GLY A 136 8.09 9.35 3.44
N VAL A 137 7.43 8.20 3.19
CA VAL A 137 7.96 6.88 3.53
C VAL A 137 9.21 6.58 2.71
N LEU A 138 9.23 6.92 1.42
CA LEU A 138 10.41 6.69 0.59
C LEU A 138 11.62 7.48 1.07
N ASP A 139 11.42 8.73 1.47
CA ASP A 139 12.50 9.60 1.94
C ASP A 139 13.08 9.10 3.27
N TYR A 140 12.22 8.63 4.17
CA TYR A 140 12.67 7.99 5.41
C TYR A 140 13.57 6.78 5.12
N ILE A 141 13.17 5.92 4.18
CA ILE A 141 13.95 4.73 3.83
C ILE A 141 15.27 5.15 3.17
N ARG A 142 15.28 6.16 2.28
CA ARG A 142 16.51 6.66 1.64
C ARG A 142 17.53 7.14 2.68
N LEU A 143 17.09 7.90 3.69
CA LEU A 143 17.97 8.41 4.75
C LEU A 143 18.55 7.28 5.63
N ASN A 144 17.83 6.17 5.78
CA ASN A 144 18.19 5.07 6.68
C ASN A 144 18.53 3.77 5.94
N GLN A 145 18.84 3.85 4.64
CA GLN A 145 18.89 2.70 3.73
C GLN A 145 19.83 1.60 4.23
N GLU A 146 21.07 1.96 4.57
CA GLU A 146 22.09 1.01 5.05
C GLU A 146 21.64 0.25 6.31
N THR A 147 21.00 0.95 7.25
CA THR A 147 20.52 0.35 8.49
C THR A 147 19.39 -0.64 8.23
N VAL A 148 18.44 -0.26 7.36
CA VAL A 148 17.31 -1.13 6.99
C VAL A 148 17.80 -2.36 6.24
N GLU A 149 18.73 -2.20 5.29
CA GLU A 149 19.32 -3.31 4.52
C GLU A 149 20.10 -4.28 5.41
N LYS A 150 20.88 -3.75 6.36
CA LYS A 150 21.62 -4.58 7.33
C LYS A 150 20.67 -5.41 8.19
N GLU A 151 19.62 -4.80 8.75
CA GLU A 151 18.62 -5.54 9.54
C GLU A 151 17.88 -6.59 8.68
N MET A 152 17.54 -6.25 7.44
CA MET A 152 16.91 -7.18 6.51
C MET A 152 17.77 -8.43 6.30
N ASN A 153 19.06 -8.23 6.04
CA ASN A 153 20.02 -9.32 5.84
C ASN A 153 20.20 -10.18 7.09
N ILE A 154 20.22 -9.56 8.28
CA ILE A 154 20.29 -10.28 9.57
C ILE A 154 19.04 -11.16 9.75
N CYS A 155 17.84 -10.58 9.61
CA CYS A 155 16.59 -11.34 9.73
C CYS A 155 16.53 -12.51 8.73
N LEU A 156 16.94 -12.30 7.47
CA LEU A 156 16.97 -13.36 6.46
C LEU A 156 17.94 -14.48 6.81
N LYS A 157 19.11 -14.16 7.39
CA LYS A 157 20.08 -15.15 7.86
C LYS A 157 19.52 -15.96 9.05
N GLU A 158 18.89 -15.30 10.01
CA GLU A 158 18.26 -15.96 11.16
C GLU A 158 17.14 -16.91 10.73
N GLU A 159 16.26 -16.48 9.82
CA GLU A 159 15.20 -17.33 9.29
C GLU A 159 15.73 -18.55 8.53
N ARG A 160 16.90 -18.45 7.87
CA ARG A 160 17.56 -19.60 7.24
C ARG A 160 18.11 -20.57 8.27
N LYS A 161 18.79 -20.08 9.33
CA LYS A 161 19.32 -20.93 10.41
C LYS A 161 18.22 -21.72 11.13
N LEU A 162 17.07 -21.08 11.40
CA LEU A 162 15.91 -21.72 12.02
C LEU A 162 15.31 -22.83 11.14
N ARG A 163 15.29 -22.65 9.82
CA ARG A 163 14.81 -23.68 8.88
C ARG A 163 15.74 -24.89 8.81
N ASN A 164 17.05 -24.65 8.81
CA ASN A 164 18.04 -25.72 8.73
C ASN A 164 18.14 -26.54 10.03
N THR A 165 17.89 -25.93 11.18
CA THR A 165 17.83 -26.65 12.47
C THR A 165 16.56 -27.48 12.62
N ALA A 166 15.42 -27.00 12.09
CA ALA A 166 14.17 -27.76 12.08
C ALA A 166 14.22 -29.02 11.18
N SER A 167 15.03 -29.02 10.12
CA SER A 167 15.20 -30.18 9.23
C SER A 167 16.07 -31.31 9.78
N THR A 168 16.85 -31.08 10.84
CA THR A 168 17.74 -32.11 11.44
C THR A 168 17.05 -32.92 12.54
N THR A 169 15.90 -32.47 13.07
CA THR A 169 15.17 -33.14 14.15
C THR A 169 14.00 -34.01 13.66
N SER A 170 13.73 -34.05 12.34
CA SER A 170 12.61 -34.82 11.77
C SER A 170 13.06 -36.16 11.16
N THR A 171 13.57 -37.06 12.00
CA THR A 171 13.63 -38.51 11.71
C THR A 171 12.85 -39.24 12.79
N SER A 172 11.52 -39.25 12.65
CA SER A 172 10.55 -40.27 13.13
C SER A 172 9.18 -39.62 13.41
N SER A 173 8.25 -39.78 12.46
CA SER A 173 6.85 -40.19 12.71
C SER A 173 5.96 -39.80 11.53
N THR A 174 5.30 -40.81 11.00
CA THR A 174 4.32 -40.86 9.91
C THR A 174 3.10 -39.98 10.16
N GLY A 175 2.59 -39.33 9.10
CA GLY A 175 1.15 -39.05 8.95
C GLY A 175 0.67 -37.59 9.06
N SER A 176 0.25 -37.06 7.89
CA SER A 176 -0.97 -36.25 7.67
C SER A 176 -1.06 -34.76 8.09
N SER A 177 -1.44 -33.96 7.06
CA SER A 177 -2.08 -32.62 7.06
C SER A 177 -1.18 -31.39 7.24
N THR A 178 -0.98 -30.69 6.11
CA THR A 178 -0.32 -29.39 6.02
C THR A 178 -1.24 -28.28 6.54
N GLN A 179 -1.29 -28.09 7.86
CA GLN A 179 -1.64 -26.78 8.43
C GLN A 179 -0.36 -25.98 8.68
N ARG A 180 -0.22 -24.83 8.01
CA ARG A 180 0.83 -23.84 8.34
C ARG A 180 0.66 -23.44 9.80
N LYS A 181 1.48 -23.98 10.70
CA LYS A 181 1.66 -23.45 12.06
C LYS A 181 2.08 -21.99 11.93
N ARG A 182 1.16 -21.10 12.31
CA ARG A 182 1.42 -19.67 12.45
C ARG A 182 2.39 -19.52 13.61
N LEU A 183 3.66 -19.21 13.33
CA LEU A 183 4.64 -18.88 14.36
C LEU A 183 4.16 -17.60 15.06
N VAL A 184 3.56 -17.76 16.24
CA VAL A 184 3.29 -16.67 17.17
C VAL A 184 4.65 -16.28 17.74
N LYS A 185 5.34 -15.35 17.07
CA LYS A 185 6.32 -14.54 17.79
C LYS A 185 5.50 -13.69 18.76
N ASP A 186 5.59 -14.03 20.03
CA ASP A 186 5.26 -13.14 21.15
C ASP A 186 6.28 -11.99 21.12
N SER A 187 6.11 -11.10 20.15
CA SER A 187 6.52 -9.73 20.29
C SER A 187 5.23 -8.93 20.27
N THR A 188 4.82 -8.48 21.45
CA THR A 188 3.86 -7.38 21.55
C THR A 188 4.33 -6.31 20.56
N PRO A 189 3.50 -5.93 19.56
CA PRO A 189 3.86 -4.83 18.69
C PRO A 189 4.08 -3.63 19.60
N ALA A 190 5.21 -2.92 19.47
CA ALA A 190 5.46 -1.70 20.23
C ALA A 190 4.34 -0.66 20.04
N ALA A 191 3.61 -0.73 18.92
CA ALA A 191 2.38 0.03 18.67
C ALA A 191 1.19 -0.31 19.60
N LYS A 192 1.28 -1.31 20.47
CA LYS A 192 0.30 -1.62 21.53
C LYS A 192 0.70 -1.07 22.90
N GLN A 193 1.86 -0.43 23.02
CA GLN A 193 2.29 0.17 24.27
C GLN A 193 1.64 1.55 24.40
N MET A 194 0.43 1.58 24.98
CA MET A 194 -0.26 2.82 25.31
C MET A 194 0.48 3.48 26.48
N HIS A 195 1.00 4.69 26.28
CA HIS A 195 1.46 5.52 27.39
C HIS A 195 0.23 6.01 28.15
N LYS A 196 0.04 5.50 29.36
CA LYS A 196 -1.05 5.88 30.26
C LYS A 196 -0.66 7.20 30.91
N ASN A 197 -1.28 8.30 30.48
CA ASN A 197 -1.13 9.59 31.13
C ASN A 197 -2.23 9.71 32.18
N ASP A 198 -1.86 9.60 33.46
CA ASP A 198 -2.78 9.88 34.56
C ASP A 198 -2.92 11.41 34.66
N MET A 199 -4.01 11.95 34.13
CA MET A 199 -4.38 13.36 34.28
C MET A 199 -5.69 13.46 35.07
N GLU A 200 -5.69 14.28 36.11
CA GLU A 200 -6.91 14.62 36.85
C GLU A 200 -7.75 15.58 36.00
N ILE A 201 -8.95 15.14 35.63
CA ILE A 201 -9.92 15.98 34.91
C ILE A 201 -10.83 16.61 35.97
N LEU A 202 -10.67 17.92 36.20
CA LEU A 202 -11.56 18.69 37.06
C LEU A 202 -12.79 19.12 36.24
N LEU A 203 -13.95 18.57 36.57
CA LEU A 203 -15.24 18.97 36.00
C LEU A 203 -15.91 19.98 36.94
N THR A 204 -16.05 21.22 36.48
CA THR A 204 -16.87 22.25 37.13
C THR A 204 -18.17 22.41 36.35
N PHE A 205 -19.29 22.55 37.07
CA PHE A 205 -20.59 22.90 36.51
C PHE A 205 -20.99 24.26 37.06
N ASP A 206 -21.50 25.14 36.18
CA ASP A 206 -22.20 26.39 36.52
C ASP A 206 -23.63 26.11 37.01
#